data_AF-A0A232EGE7-F1
#
_entry.id   AF-A0A232EGE7-F1
#
_cell.length_a   1.000
_cell.length_b   1.000
_cell.length_c   1.000
_cell.angle_alpha   90.00
_cell.angle_beta   90.00
_cell.angle_gamma   90.00
#
_symmetry.space_group_name_H-M   'P 1'
#
loop_
_entity.id
_entity.type
_entity.pdbx_description
1 polymer ?
#
loop_
_entity_poly.entity_id
_entity_poly.type
_entity_poly.pdbx_seq_one_letter_code
_entity_poly.pdbx_strand_id
1 'polypeptide(L)'
;MILKPLNEDAKTMNKSNHIVQIEDLMKTFFSSNIDMTSKDISSNEVAINAYNLTIFTLLESNIDLQKVLDAYSVAFYMVNYVTKIEAGLSKLLREASEDIENGHVDLKQKLRKIANVFINGNILTSQEAVYHALSLPLCISSRNVVYINTVPINQRTRMLKKSINLKSLPKTSKDIHTRKI
;
A
#
# COMPACT_ATOMS: atom_id res chain seq x y z
N MET A 1 13.46 8.96 -7.32
CA MET A 1 13.62 10.32 -6.80
C MET A 1 14.05 10.19 -5.35
N ILE A 2 15.34 10.35 -5.06
CA ILE A 2 15.87 10.27 -3.69
C ILE A 2 15.52 11.59 -3.01
N LEU A 3 14.59 11.55 -2.06
CA LEU A 3 14.30 12.68 -1.20
C LEU A 3 15.56 12.93 -0.35
N LYS A 4 16.23 14.07 -0.59
CA LYS A 4 17.28 14.53 0.32
C LYS A 4 16.67 14.72 1.72
N PRO A 5 17.39 14.37 2.80
CA PRO A 5 16.91 14.63 4.15
C PRO A 5 16.79 16.15 4.38
N LEU A 6 15.62 16.57 4.87
CA LEU A 6 15.37 17.90 5.43
C LEU A 6 16.25 18.10 6.67
N ASN A 7 17.52 18.45 6.52
CA ASN A 7 18.31 18.91 7.67
C ASN A 7 19.62 19.66 7.34
N GLU A 8 19.67 20.46 6.27
CA GLU A 8 20.78 21.42 6.08
C GLU A 8 20.37 22.89 6.22
N ASP A 9 19.07 23.23 6.22
CA ASP A 9 18.62 24.63 6.22
C ASP A 9 18.18 25.18 7.58
N ALA A 10 18.36 24.43 8.68
CA ALA A 10 17.95 24.84 10.03
C ALA A 10 18.84 25.95 10.67
N LYS A 11 19.59 26.72 9.88
CA LYS A 11 20.55 27.73 10.40
C LYS A 11 20.34 29.18 9.96
N THR A 12 19.31 29.51 9.20
CA THR A 12 18.95 30.90 8.96
C THR A 12 17.50 31.16 9.34
N MET A 13 17.33 31.82 10.49
CA MET A 13 16.06 32.28 11.03
C MET A 13 15.52 33.48 10.24
N ASN A 14 15.32 33.29 8.94
CA ASN A 14 14.57 34.19 8.10
C ASN A 14 13.68 33.34 7.20
N LYS A 15 12.46 33.07 7.69
CA LYS A 15 11.44 32.34 6.95
C LYS A 15 11.25 33.10 5.63
N SER A 16 11.55 32.47 4.49
CA SER A 16 11.43 33.11 3.18
C SER A 16 10.06 33.78 3.07
N ASN A 17 9.99 35.03 2.60
CA ASN A 17 8.74 35.80 2.49
C ASN A 17 7.63 35.01 1.77
N HIS A 18 8.01 34.13 0.83
CA HIS A 18 7.10 33.22 0.16
C HIS A 18 6.44 32.21 1.11
N ILE A 19 7.17 31.64 2.07
CA ILE A 19 6.64 30.66 3.03
C ILE A 19 5.63 31.33 3.98
N VAL A 20 5.91 32.55 4.41
CA VAL A 20 4.99 33.31 5.28
C VAL A 20 3.70 33.67 4.52
N GLN A 21 3.83 34.10 3.26
CA GLN A 21 2.68 34.37 2.40
C GLN A 21 1.84 33.11 2.13
N ILE A 22 2.49 31.96 1.93
CA ILE A 22 1.79 30.68 1.76
C ILE A 22 1.02 30.31 3.04
N GLU A 23 1.61 30.48 4.22
CA GLU A 23 0.94 30.17 5.49
C GLU A 23 -0.32 31.02 5.73
N ASP A 24 -0.28 32.31 5.42
CA ASP A 24 -1.44 33.20 5.56
C ASP A 24 -2.51 32.95 4.50
N LEU A 25 -2.11 32.60 3.26
CA LEU A 25 -3.04 32.20 2.20
C LEU A 25 -3.73 30.89 2.52
N MET A 26 -3.00 29.91 3.07
CA MET A 26 -3.56 28.64 3.52
C MET A 26 -4.60 28.87 4.63
N LYS A 27 -4.29 29.68 5.64
CA LYS A 27 -5.26 30.03 6.71
C LYS A 27 -6.52 30.70 6.18
N THR A 28 -6.36 31.61 5.21
CA THR A 28 -7.48 32.28 4.56
C THR A 28 -8.33 31.28 3.77
N PHE A 29 -7.70 30.41 2.98
CA PHE A 29 -8.35 29.38 2.17
C PHE A 29 -9.18 28.39 3.00
N PHE A 30 -8.68 27.94 4.15
CA PHE A 30 -9.43 27.04 5.04
C PHE A 30 -10.57 27.73 5.80
N SER A 31 -10.55 29.06 5.89
CA SER A 31 -11.54 29.86 6.63
C SER A 31 -12.67 30.39 5.74
N SER A 32 -12.46 30.46 4.43
CA SER A 32 -13.40 31.09 3.51
C SER A 32 -13.89 30.13 2.41
N ASN A 33 -15.19 29.85 2.39
CA ASN A 33 -15.89 29.25 1.24
C ASN A 33 -16.03 30.27 0.11
N ILE A 34 -14.92 30.76 -0.43
CA ILE A 34 -14.96 31.77 -1.48
C ILE A 34 -14.60 31.11 -2.81
N ASP A 35 -15.62 31.05 -3.66
CA ASP A 35 -15.48 30.94 -5.10
C ASP A 35 -14.62 32.11 -5.61
N MET A 36 -13.54 31.83 -6.34
CA MET A 36 -12.78 32.86 -7.04
C MET A 36 -12.57 32.52 -8.51
N THR A 37 -13.29 33.31 -9.31
CA THR A 37 -12.90 33.99 -10.56
C THR A 37 -11.73 33.40 -11.37
N SER A 38 -12.09 32.97 -12.57
CA SER A 38 -11.22 32.49 -13.65
C SER A 38 -10.20 33.55 -14.09
N LYS A 39 -8.92 33.23 -13.93
CA LYS A 39 -7.86 33.79 -14.78
C LYS A 39 -7.71 32.86 -15.97
N ASP A 40 -7.75 33.40 -17.18
CA ASP A 40 -7.67 32.66 -18.43
C ASP A 40 -6.36 31.86 -18.49
N ILE A 41 -6.46 30.55 -18.32
CA ILE A 41 -5.40 29.59 -18.62
C ILE A 41 -5.17 29.72 -20.13
N SER A 42 -3.95 30.09 -20.51
CA SER A 42 -3.54 30.19 -21.92
C SER A 42 -3.88 28.88 -22.64
N SER A 43 -4.51 28.96 -23.82
CA SER A 43 -4.98 27.79 -24.60
C SER A 43 -3.92 26.73 -24.91
N ASN A 44 -2.63 26.98 -24.64
CA ASN A 44 -1.54 26.04 -24.86
C ASN A 44 -1.18 25.20 -23.61
N GLU A 45 -1.76 25.48 -22.45
CA GLU A 45 -1.47 24.73 -21.24
C GLU A 45 -2.47 23.58 -21.05
N VAL A 46 -1.97 22.33 -21.09
CA VAL A 46 -2.77 21.10 -20.98
C VAL A 46 -2.44 20.40 -19.65
N ALA A 47 -3.43 19.77 -19.02
CA ALA A 47 -3.31 19.04 -17.75
C ALA A 47 -2.96 19.89 -16.51
N ILE A 48 -3.39 21.16 -16.49
CA ILE A 48 -3.34 22.01 -15.29
C ILE A 48 -4.51 21.68 -14.37
N ASN A 49 -4.22 21.49 -13.09
CA ASN A 49 -5.21 21.26 -12.07
C ASN A 49 -5.83 22.60 -11.59
N ALA A 50 -7.13 22.79 -11.81
CA ALA A 50 -7.83 24.05 -11.55
C ALA A 50 -8.34 24.22 -10.10
N TYR A 51 -8.03 23.30 -9.18
CA TYR A 51 -8.61 23.33 -7.82
C TYR A 51 -8.25 24.58 -7.00
N ASN A 52 -7.13 25.26 -7.28
CA ASN A 52 -6.81 26.54 -6.64
C ASN A 52 -5.89 27.43 -7.51
N LEU A 53 -6.48 28.35 -8.26
CA LEU A 53 -5.76 29.29 -9.12
C LEU A 53 -4.83 30.25 -8.34
N THR A 54 -5.18 30.57 -7.09
CA THR A 54 -4.38 31.49 -6.27
C THR A 54 -3.06 30.86 -5.84
N ILE A 55 -3.08 29.62 -5.36
CA ILE A 55 -1.86 28.89 -4.99
C ILE A 55 -1.06 28.56 -6.25
N PHE A 56 -1.72 28.17 -7.35
CA PHE A 56 -1.05 27.95 -8.64
C PHE A 56 -0.27 29.18 -9.10
N THR A 57 -0.87 30.37 -9.02
CA THR A 57 -0.21 31.64 -9.40
C THR A 57 0.95 31.98 -8.46
N LEU A 58 0.85 31.65 -7.17
CA LEU A 58 1.89 31.96 -6.19
C LEU A 58 3.10 31.02 -6.30
N LEU A 59 2.87 29.73 -6.57
CA LEU A 59 3.92 28.71 -6.65
C LEU A 59 4.48 28.52 -8.06
N GLU A 60 3.82 29.10 -9.07
CA GLU A 60 4.16 28.94 -10.50
C GLU A 60 4.35 27.46 -10.90
N SER A 61 3.56 26.58 -10.29
CA SER A 61 3.69 25.13 -10.45
C SER A 61 2.33 24.45 -10.40
N ASN A 62 2.20 23.34 -11.13
CA ASN A 62 0.98 22.52 -11.09
C ASN A 62 0.87 21.85 -9.71
N ILE A 63 -0.29 21.98 -9.08
CA ILE A 63 -0.50 21.51 -7.71
C ILE A 63 -1.60 20.46 -7.71
N ASP A 64 -1.33 19.32 -7.09
CA ASP A 64 -2.32 18.27 -6.87
C ASP A 64 -2.94 18.42 -5.47
N LEU A 65 -3.82 19.42 -5.32
CA LEU A 65 -4.52 19.74 -4.06
C LEU A 65 -6.03 19.64 -4.27
N GLN A 66 -6.69 18.79 -3.49
CA GLN A 66 -8.14 18.62 -3.53
C GLN A 66 -8.73 18.82 -2.13
N LYS A 67 -9.89 19.49 -2.04
CA LYS A 67 -10.64 19.58 -0.78
C LYS A 67 -11.14 18.19 -0.38
N VAL A 68 -10.86 17.81 0.87
CA VAL A 68 -11.40 16.60 1.48
C VAL A 68 -12.83 16.87 1.93
N LEU A 69 -13.79 16.15 1.38
CA LEU A 69 -15.21 16.27 1.75
C LEU A 69 -15.65 15.25 2.80
N ASP A 70 -14.91 14.16 2.94
CA ASP A 70 -15.28 13.02 3.77
C ASP A 70 -14.04 12.25 4.27
N ALA A 71 -14.07 11.83 5.54
CA ALA A 71 -12.98 11.11 6.19
C ALA A 71 -12.76 9.71 5.59
N TYR A 72 -13.82 9.03 5.15
CA TYR A 72 -13.69 7.74 4.48
C TYR A 72 -12.97 7.88 3.14
N SER A 73 -13.29 8.94 2.38
CA SER A 73 -12.61 9.26 1.11
C SER A 73 -11.11 9.46 1.28
N VAL A 74 -10.66 10.08 2.38
CA VAL A 74 -9.22 10.19 2.71
C VAL A 74 -8.61 8.83 3.00
N ALA A 75 -9.23 8.05 3.88
CA ALA A 75 -8.72 6.73 4.25
C ALA A 75 -8.59 5.83 3.03
N PHE A 76 -9.60 5.83 2.16
CA PHE A 76 -9.61 5.09 0.91
C PHE A 76 -8.51 5.56 -0.05
N TYR A 77 -8.35 6.88 -0.23
CA TYR A 77 -7.28 7.44 -1.06
C TYR A 77 -5.89 7.05 -0.54
N MET A 78 -5.64 7.17 0.77
CA MET A 78 -4.38 6.79 1.39
C MET A 78 -4.06 5.31 1.18
N VAL A 79 -5.04 4.42 1.41
CA VAL A 79 -4.87 2.98 1.19
C VAL A 79 -4.55 2.68 -0.28
N ASN A 80 -5.29 3.27 -1.22
CA ASN A 80 -5.03 3.08 -2.64
C ASN A 80 -3.65 3.61 -3.07
N TYR A 81 -3.21 4.72 -2.47
CA TYR A 81 -1.90 5.29 -2.77
C TYR A 81 -0.77 4.39 -2.28
N VAL A 82 -0.85 3.93 -1.03
CA VAL A 82 0.16 3.02 -0.45
C VAL A 82 0.18 1.68 -1.18
N THR A 83 -0.99 1.14 -1.55
CA THR A 83 -1.09 -0.16 -2.24
C THR A 83 -0.95 -0.06 -3.77
N LYS A 84 -0.74 1.14 -4.32
CA LYS A 84 -0.67 1.38 -5.78
C LYS A 84 0.36 0.49 -6.48
N ILE A 85 1.50 0.27 -5.84
CA ILE A 85 2.60 -0.54 -6.38
C ILE A 85 2.21 -2.03 -6.40
N GLU A 86 1.43 -2.48 -5.43
CA GLU A 86 1.05 -3.89 -5.23
C GLU A 86 -0.24 -4.27 -5.97
N ALA A 87 -1.06 -3.29 -6.38
CA ALA A 87 -2.34 -3.53 -7.04
C ALA A 87 -2.22 -4.39 -8.31
N GLY A 88 -1.14 -4.22 -9.08
CA GLY A 88 -0.86 -5.03 -10.27
C GLY A 88 -0.54 -6.49 -9.92
N LEU A 89 0.23 -6.71 -8.86
CA LEU A 89 0.65 -8.04 -8.41
C LEU A 89 -0.55 -8.87 -7.92
N SER A 90 -1.48 -8.25 -7.18
CA SER A 90 -2.67 -8.97 -6.70
C SER A 90 -3.51 -9.53 -7.84
N LYS A 91 -3.64 -8.78 -8.95
CA LYS A 91 -4.39 -9.25 -10.12
C LYS A 91 -3.69 -10.43 -10.80
N LEU A 92 -2.38 -10.31 -11.02
CA LEU A 92 -1.56 -11.37 -11.63
C LEU A 92 -1.59 -12.66 -10.82
N LEU A 93 -1.53 -12.57 -9.49
CA LEU A 93 -1.61 -13.74 -8.61
C LEU A 93 -2.98 -14.41 -8.67
N ARG A 94 -4.06 -13.63 -8.82
CA ARG A 94 -5.42 -14.19 -8.94
C ARG A 94 -5.61 -14.93 -10.26
N GLU A 95 -5.19 -14.34 -11.37
CA GLU A 95 -5.20 -14.97 -12.70
C GLU A 95 -4.36 -16.26 -12.70
N ALA A 96 -3.16 -16.21 -12.12
CA ALA A 96 -2.31 -17.39 -11.98
C ALA A 96 -2.97 -18.50 -11.14
N SER A 97 -3.72 -18.13 -10.10
CA SER A 97 -4.47 -19.07 -9.27
C SER A 97 -5.62 -19.72 -10.04
N GLU A 98 -6.40 -18.93 -10.78
CA GLU A 98 -7.52 -19.40 -11.61
C GLU A 98 -7.02 -20.35 -12.72
N ASP A 99 -5.94 -20.01 -13.41
CA ASP A 99 -5.29 -20.86 -14.42
C ASP A 99 -4.80 -22.20 -13.86
N ILE A 100 -4.34 -22.19 -12.61
CA ILE A 100 -3.85 -23.37 -11.91
C ILE A 100 -4.99 -24.29 -11.45
N GLU A 101 -6.14 -23.73 -11.09
CA GLU A 101 -7.33 -24.51 -10.72
C GLU A 101 -7.92 -25.22 -11.95
N ASN A 102 -7.89 -24.57 -13.11
CA ASN A 102 -8.33 -25.15 -14.38
C ASN A 102 -7.35 -26.19 -14.95
N GLY A 103 -6.09 -26.20 -14.51
CA GLY A 103 -5.05 -27.11 -14.97
C GLY A 103 -4.88 -28.38 -14.13
N HIS A 104 -4.76 -29.53 -14.78
CA HIS A 104 -4.33 -30.80 -14.15
C HIS A 104 -2.80 -30.84 -13.95
N VAL A 105 -2.28 -29.97 -13.08
CA VAL A 105 -0.85 -29.91 -12.73
C VAL A 105 -0.60 -30.35 -11.29
N ASP A 106 0.54 -30.98 -11.06
CA ASP A 106 0.97 -31.39 -9.71
C ASP A 106 1.17 -30.18 -8.78
N LEU A 107 0.94 -30.36 -7.47
CA LEU A 107 1.00 -29.29 -6.46
C LEU A 107 2.34 -28.54 -6.49
N LYS A 108 3.46 -29.25 -6.70
CA LYS A 108 4.78 -28.63 -6.79
C LYS A 108 4.90 -27.69 -7.99
N GLN A 109 4.30 -28.07 -9.11
CA GLN A 109 4.29 -27.26 -10.33
C GLN A 109 3.34 -26.06 -10.17
N LYS A 110 2.19 -26.24 -9.50
CA LYS A 110 1.29 -25.16 -9.12
C LYS A 110 2.01 -24.09 -8.32
N LEU A 111 2.70 -24.48 -7.24
CA LEU A 111 3.49 -23.56 -6.40
C LEU A 111 4.60 -22.85 -7.19
N ARG A 112 5.31 -23.57 -8.07
CA ARG A 112 6.34 -22.96 -8.92
C ARG A 112 5.78 -21.90 -9.88
N LYS A 113 4.61 -22.15 -10.48
CA LYS A 113 3.96 -21.16 -11.35
C LYS A 113 3.60 -19.88 -10.59
N ILE A 114 2.97 -20.01 -9.42
CA ILE A 114 2.65 -18.86 -8.56
C ILE A 114 3.92 -18.11 -8.14
N ALA A 115 4.95 -18.84 -7.71
CA ALA A 115 6.22 -18.25 -7.30
C ALA A 115 6.88 -17.48 -8.46
N ASN A 116 6.86 -18.03 -9.68
CA ASN A 116 7.40 -17.35 -10.86
C ASN A 116 6.64 -16.05 -11.18
N VAL A 117 5.31 -16.07 -11.11
CA VAL A 117 4.50 -14.86 -11.30
C VAL A 117 4.79 -13.83 -10.22
N PHE A 118 4.92 -14.28 -8.96
CA PHE A 118 5.29 -13.40 -7.85
C PHE A 118 6.66 -12.76 -8.05
N ILE A 119 7.69 -13.54 -8.32
CA ILE A 119 9.07 -13.03 -8.46
C ILE A 119 9.18 -12.04 -9.62
N ASN A 120 8.49 -12.30 -10.74
CA ASN A 120 8.55 -11.43 -11.92
C ASN A 120 7.63 -10.21 -11.83
N GLY A 121 6.52 -10.31 -11.09
CA GLY A 121 5.53 -9.24 -10.96
C GLY A 121 5.72 -8.36 -9.73
N ASN A 122 6.50 -8.80 -8.75
CA ASN A 122 6.73 -8.06 -7.52
C ASN A 122 7.83 -7.00 -7.71
N ILE A 123 7.56 -5.78 -7.25
CA ILE A 123 8.52 -4.68 -7.23
C ILE A 123 8.96 -4.51 -5.78
N LEU A 124 10.25 -4.68 -5.54
CA LEU A 124 10.81 -4.71 -4.20
C LEU A 124 12.03 -3.79 -4.12
N THR A 125 12.18 -3.07 -3.01
CA THR A 125 13.31 -2.16 -2.82
C THR A 125 14.61 -2.94 -2.57
N SER A 126 15.77 -2.32 -2.84
CA SER A 126 17.07 -2.97 -2.60
C SER A 126 17.26 -3.35 -1.13
N GLN A 127 16.75 -2.55 -0.20
CA GLN A 127 16.81 -2.81 1.23
C GLN A 127 16.00 -4.05 1.59
N GLU A 128 14.75 -4.14 1.15
CA GLU A 128 13.90 -5.32 1.35
C GLU A 128 14.53 -6.57 0.71
N ALA A 129 15.20 -6.44 -0.45
CA ALA A 129 15.83 -7.57 -1.13
C ALA A 129 16.95 -8.17 -0.29
N VAL A 130 17.78 -7.31 0.31
CA VAL A 130 18.84 -7.72 1.22
C VAL A 130 18.26 -8.41 2.45
N TYR A 131 17.17 -7.87 3.02
CA TYR A 131 16.49 -8.51 4.15
C TYR A 131 15.97 -9.91 3.79
N HIS A 132 15.35 -10.07 2.62
CA HIS A 132 14.91 -11.37 2.13
C HIS A 132 16.08 -12.34 1.89
N ALA A 133 17.16 -11.88 1.23
CA ALA A 133 18.32 -12.70 0.93
C ALA A 133 19.04 -13.19 2.20
N LEU A 134 19.08 -12.36 3.23
CA LEU A 134 19.69 -12.67 4.53
C LEU A 134 18.72 -13.34 5.50
N SER A 135 17.47 -13.60 5.10
CA SER A 135 16.41 -14.14 5.97
C SER A 135 16.20 -13.33 7.25
N LEU A 136 16.35 -12.00 7.15
CA LEU A 136 16.14 -11.07 8.25
C LEU A 136 14.64 -10.72 8.37
N PRO A 137 14.16 -10.46 9.60
CA PRO A 137 12.77 -10.04 9.80
C PRO A 137 12.55 -8.64 9.23
N LEU A 138 11.57 -8.50 8.33
CA LEU A 138 11.17 -7.21 7.75
C LEU A 138 10.51 -6.27 8.77
N CYS A 139 9.94 -6.83 9.84
CA CYS A 139 9.27 -6.07 10.89
C CYS A 139 9.56 -6.72 12.25
N ILE A 140 9.88 -5.89 13.24
CA ILE A 140 9.99 -6.29 14.64
C ILE A 140 8.82 -5.63 15.37
N SER A 141 7.92 -6.45 15.91
CA SER A 141 6.75 -6.00 16.64
C SER A 141 6.79 -6.56 18.06
N SER A 142 6.45 -5.72 19.05
CA SER A 142 6.23 -6.15 20.44
C SER A 142 4.95 -6.96 20.62
N ARG A 143 4.03 -6.90 19.64
CA ARG A 143 2.75 -7.61 19.63
C ARG A 143 2.81 -8.79 18.70
N ASN A 144 2.24 -9.91 19.16
CA ASN A 144 2.12 -11.12 18.36
C ASN A 144 0.96 -11.00 17.36
N VAL A 145 1.17 -11.45 16.12
CA VAL A 145 0.13 -11.43 15.08
C VAL A 145 -0.56 -12.78 15.08
N VAL A 146 -1.88 -12.78 15.31
CA VAL A 146 -2.71 -13.99 15.28
C VAL A 146 -3.59 -13.94 14.04
N TYR A 147 -3.48 -14.96 13.19
CA TYR A 147 -4.39 -15.12 12.06
C TYR A 147 -5.78 -15.55 12.54
N ILE A 148 -6.81 -14.80 12.16
CA ILE A 148 -8.21 -15.13 12.44
C ILE A 148 -8.87 -15.55 11.14
N ASN A 149 -9.31 -16.80 11.06
CA ASN A 149 -9.96 -17.31 9.87
C ASN A 149 -11.44 -16.87 9.83
N THR A 150 -11.78 -15.98 8.89
CA THR A 150 -13.13 -15.45 8.71
C THR A 150 -14.02 -16.32 7.83
N VAL A 151 -13.49 -17.39 7.23
CA VAL A 151 -14.25 -18.32 6.36
C VAL A 151 -15.26 -19.13 7.19
N PRO A 152 -16.44 -19.52 6.65
CA PRO A 152 -17.36 -20.42 7.31
C PRO A 152 -16.71 -21.73 7.79
N ILE A 153 -17.08 -22.22 8.98
CA ILE A 153 -16.35 -23.30 9.66
C ILE A 153 -16.28 -24.59 8.84
N ASN A 154 -17.29 -24.87 8.03
CA ASN A 154 -17.35 -26.03 7.13
C ASN A 154 -16.30 -25.97 6.02
N GLN A 155 -15.96 -24.77 5.53
CA GLN A 155 -15.03 -24.54 4.42
C GLN A 155 -13.58 -24.27 4.86
N ARG A 156 -13.33 -24.15 6.18
CA ARG A 156 -11.97 -23.89 6.68
C ARG A 156 -11.04 -25.07 6.44
N THR A 157 -9.90 -24.79 5.80
CA THR A 157 -8.78 -25.71 5.64
C THR A 157 -8.16 -26.05 7.00
N ARG A 158 -7.77 -27.30 7.19
CA ARG A 158 -7.10 -27.77 8.42
C ARG A 158 -5.63 -28.08 8.14
N MET A 159 -4.76 -27.69 9.06
CA MET A 159 -3.36 -28.13 9.02
C MET A 159 -3.21 -29.50 9.70
N LEU A 160 -2.27 -30.31 9.21
CA LEU A 160 -1.83 -31.51 9.91
C LEU A 160 -1.21 -31.13 11.26
N LYS A 161 -1.42 -31.98 12.27
CA LYS A 161 -0.71 -31.84 13.55
C LYS A 161 0.80 -32.01 13.32
N LYS A 162 1.61 -31.36 14.17
CA LYS A 162 3.08 -31.54 14.17
C LYS A 162 3.42 -33.03 14.33
N SER A 163 4.53 -33.46 13.72
CA SER A 163 4.99 -34.85 13.74
C SER A 163 5.10 -35.43 15.16
N ILE A 164 5.55 -34.63 16.13
CA ILE A 164 5.63 -35.00 17.55
C ILE A 164 4.24 -35.38 18.09
N ASN A 165 3.24 -34.53 17.85
CA ASN A 165 1.87 -34.75 18.30
C ASN A 165 1.19 -35.90 17.55
N LEU A 166 1.56 -36.16 16.29
CA LEU A 166 1.07 -37.30 15.54
C LEU A 166 1.62 -38.62 16.08
N LYS A 167 2.91 -38.66 16.46
CA LYS A 167 3.55 -39.85 17.03
C LYS A 167 2.99 -40.22 18.41
N SER A 168 2.53 -39.24 19.18
CA SER A 168 1.90 -39.47 20.48
C SER A 168 0.44 -39.92 20.39
N LEU A 169 -0.17 -39.95 19.19
CA LEU A 169 -1.54 -40.42 19.04
C LEU A 169 -1.60 -41.95 19.12
N PRO A 170 -2.69 -42.52 19.67
CA PRO A 170 -2.98 -43.94 19.55
C PRO A 170 -2.99 -44.36 18.07
N LYS A 171 -2.50 -45.57 17.77
CA LYS A 171 -2.42 -46.09 16.38
C LYS A 171 -3.78 -46.13 15.66
N THR A 172 -4.89 -46.14 16.39
CA THR A 172 -6.26 -46.16 15.87
C THR A 172 -6.88 -44.77 15.69
N SER A 173 -6.20 -43.71 16.13
CA SER A 173 -6.74 -42.35 16.09
C SER A 173 -6.74 -41.79 14.68
N LYS A 174 -7.91 -41.28 14.24
CA LYS A 174 -8.08 -40.55 12.96
C LYS A 174 -7.95 -39.04 13.13
N ASP A 175 -7.67 -38.55 14.33
CA ASP A 175 -7.59 -37.13 14.64
C ASP A 175 -6.20 -36.56 14.31
N ILE A 176 -5.85 -36.57 13.02
CA ILE A 176 -4.55 -36.12 12.51
C ILE A 176 -4.48 -34.61 12.25
N HIS A 177 -5.63 -33.91 12.34
CA HIS A 177 -5.74 -32.50 11.98
C HIS A 177 -5.82 -31.59 13.20
N THR A 178 -5.32 -30.37 13.05
CA THR A 178 -5.51 -29.30 14.03
C THR A 178 -6.98 -28.86 14.09
N ARG A 179 -7.38 -28.28 15.23
CA ARG A 179 -8.73 -27.72 15.38
C ARG A 179 -8.96 -26.62 14.33
N LYS A 180 -10.21 -26.48 13.89
CA LYS A 180 -10.62 -25.39 12.99
C LYS A 180 -10.50 -24.07 13.78
N ILE A 181 -9.44 -23.32 13.52
CA ILE A 181 -9.24 -21.94 14.02
C ILE A 181 -10.09 -21.01 13.17
#